data_AF-A0A3G8WXT4-F1
#
_entry.id   AF-A0A3G8WXT4-F1
#
_cell.length_a   1.000
_cell.length_b   1.000
_cell.length_c   1.000
_cell.angle_alpha   90.00
_cell.angle_beta   90.00
_cell.angle_gamma   90.00
#
_symmetry.space_group_name_H-M   'P 1'
#
loop_
_entity.id
_entity.type
_entity.pdbx_description
1 polymer ?
#
loop_
_entity_poly.entity_id
_entity_poly.type
_entity_poly.pdbx_seq_one_letter_code
_entity_poly.pdbx_strand_id
1 'polypeptide(L)'
;MNEELNELIAAYEDERKELTKCLNECLEDFDYLGAHKFQKGIAMANHQLLILNSIKDPSYPEKTELENMIRYYDRLKTLRPLISGYADEQIAKTKVRLNIVSNQKITPFYDGQEFDDAIFDLAYGKILSFVFHLKKSSNLYLKFKCNKNNLIISITPDEQIGNEMFFPKDKKRLLKSLGFKRNKTKEYFQLKFSLTSFKDAQPVKTIVSRVIYDVFYRNELDTETTLVIQSNF
;
A
#
# COMPACT_ATOMS: atom_id res chain seq x y z
N MET A 1 19.04 0.29 -7.88
CA MET A 1 17.72 -0.34 -7.69
C MET A 1 17.74 -1.58 -6.79
N ASN A 2 18.40 -2.71 -7.14
CA ASN A 2 18.35 -3.90 -6.27
C ASN A 2 19.23 -3.75 -5.00
N GLU A 3 20.36 -3.06 -5.10
CA GLU A 3 21.29 -2.83 -3.98
C GLU A 3 20.72 -1.83 -2.95
N GLU A 4 20.26 -0.65 -3.38
CA GLU A 4 19.60 0.33 -2.49
C GLU A 4 18.35 -0.25 -1.80
N LEU A 5 17.58 -1.09 -2.51
CA LEU A 5 16.43 -1.78 -1.93
C LEU A 5 16.87 -2.82 -0.88
N ASN A 6 17.97 -3.54 -1.13
CA ASN A 6 18.55 -4.48 -0.15
C ASN A 6 19.04 -3.74 1.09
N GLU A 7 19.73 -2.61 0.92
CA GLU A 7 20.20 -1.78 2.02
C GLU A 7 19.04 -1.26 2.87
N LEU A 8 17.96 -0.80 2.24
CA LEU A 8 16.78 -0.31 2.95
C LEU A 8 16.08 -1.44 3.73
N ILE A 9 15.98 -2.64 3.13
CA ILE A 9 15.44 -3.82 3.82
C ILE A 9 16.32 -4.18 5.03
N ALA A 10 17.65 -4.17 4.87
CA ALA A 10 18.58 -4.47 5.96
C ALA A 10 18.43 -3.44 7.10
N ALA A 11 18.33 -2.16 6.78
CA ALA A 11 18.15 -1.10 7.77
C ALA A 11 16.86 -1.28 8.60
N TYR A 12 15.74 -1.63 7.96
CA TYR A 12 14.48 -1.89 8.68
C TYR A 12 14.49 -3.20 9.47
N GLU A 13 15.23 -4.21 9.02
CA GLU A 13 15.47 -5.45 9.76
C GLU A 13 16.26 -5.19 11.05
N ASP A 14 17.31 -4.39 10.96
CA ASP A 14 18.11 -3.97 12.12
C ASP A 14 17.28 -3.12 13.08
N GLU A 15 16.51 -2.15 12.58
CA GLU A 15 15.60 -1.35 13.39
C GLU A 15 14.57 -2.22 14.12
N ARG A 16 13.95 -3.18 13.42
CA ARG A 16 13.00 -4.12 14.03
C ARG A 16 13.64 -4.93 15.16
N LYS A 17 14.87 -5.38 14.97
CA LYS A 17 15.62 -6.15 15.96
C LYS A 17 15.90 -5.32 17.22
N GLU A 18 16.37 -4.09 17.05
CA GLU A 18 16.61 -3.17 18.16
C GLU A 18 15.31 -2.81 18.89
N LEU A 19 14.23 -2.51 18.18
CA LEU A 19 12.93 -2.25 18.79
C LEU A 19 12.39 -3.45 19.58
N THR A 20 12.64 -4.68 19.10
CA THR A 20 12.26 -5.92 19.79
C THR A 20 13.06 -6.09 21.08
N LYS A 21 14.36 -5.75 21.07
CA LYS A 21 15.19 -5.74 22.27
C LYS A 21 14.65 -4.75 23.31
N CYS A 22 14.40 -3.51 22.91
CA CYS A 22 13.84 -2.48 23.80
C CYS A 22 12.45 -2.86 24.34
N LEU A 23 11.61 -3.52 23.54
CA LEU A 23 10.33 -4.06 24.00
C LEU A 23 10.51 -5.07 25.13
N ASN A 24 11.45 -6.02 24.96
CA ASN A 24 11.69 -7.04 25.97
C ASN A 24 12.23 -6.43 27.28
N GLU A 25 13.15 -5.46 27.19
CA GLU A 25 13.63 -4.70 28.35
C GLU A 25 12.47 -4.00 29.09
N CYS A 26 11.56 -3.34 28.36
CA CYS A 26 10.36 -2.73 28.97
C CYS A 26 9.45 -3.77 29.65
N LEU A 27 9.33 -4.97 29.08
CA LEU A 27 8.50 -6.03 29.66
C LEU A 27 9.14 -6.61 30.94
N GLU A 28 10.47 -6.70 31.00
CA GLU A 28 11.22 -7.09 32.20
C GLU A 28 11.06 -6.03 33.31
N ASP A 29 11.09 -4.75 32.94
CA ASP A 29 10.93 -3.62 33.87
C ASP A 29 9.47 -3.29 34.22
N PHE A 30 8.51 -4.06 33.69
CA PHE A 30 7.07 -3.79 33.81
C PHE A 30 6.63 -2.40 33.28
N ASP A 31 7.44 -1.75 32.44
CA ASP A 31 7.07 -0.53 31.71
C ASP A 31 6.16 -0.84 30.52
N TYR A 32 4.89 -1.08 30.82
CA TYR A 32 3.88 -1.38 29.81
C TYR A 32 3.63 -0.21 28.85
N LEU A 33 3.88 1.04 29.27
CA LEU A 33 3.70 2.21 28.41
C LEU A 33 4.83 2.30 27.37
N GLY A 34 6.07 2.04 27.80
CA GLY A 34 7.23 1.87 26.92
C GLY A 34 7.03 0.71 25.96
N ALA A 35 6.64 -0.46 26.48
CA ALA A 35 6.36 -1.65 25.70
C ALA A 35 5.33 -1.39 24.59
N HIS A 36 4.22 -0.70 24.89
CA HIS A 36 3.22 -0.32 23.89
C HIS A 36 3.79 0.57 22.78
N LYS A 37 4.70 1.50 23.10
CA LYS A 37 5.34 2.36 22.10
C LYS A 37 6.28 1.57 21.19
N PHE A 38 7.11 0.69 21.76
CA PHE A 38 8.01 -0.15 20.97
C PHE A 38 7.23 -1.15 20.10
N GLN A 39 6.13 -1.72 20.61
CA GLN A 39 5.24 -2.56 19.81
C GLN A 39 4.67 -1.83 18.59
N LYS A 40 4.32 -0.54 18.73
CA LYS A 40 3.91 0.29 17.58
C LYS A 40 5.04 0.51 16.59
N GLY A 41 6.26 0.78 17.07
CA GLY A 41 7.44 0.89 16.21
C GLY A 41 7.69 -0.39 15.41
N ILE A 42 7.63 -1.55 16.06
CA ILE A 42 7.78 -2.86 15.41
C ILE A 42 6.72 -3.05 14.33
N ALA A 43 5.46 -2.67 14.61
CA ALA A 43 4.39 -2.75 13.62
C ALA A 43 4.68 -1.86 12.39
N MET A 44 5.24 -0.67 12.58
CA MET A 44 5.66 0.22 11.49
C MET A 44 6.82 -0.37 10.68
N ALA A 45 7.86 -0.88 11.33
CA ALA A 45 9.01 -1.52 10.66
C ALA A 45 8.57 -2.75 9.85
N ASN A 46 7.74 -3.63 10.45
CA ASN A 46 7.18 -4.79 9.75
C ASN A 46 6.35 -4.39 8.53
N HIS A 47 5.57 -3.31 8.63
CA HIS A 47 4.82 -2.81 7.50
C HIS A 47 5.72 -2.33 6.36
N GLN A 48 6.80 -1.60 6.67
CA GLN A 48 7.78 -1.19 5.66
C GLN A 48 8.48 -2.40 5.02
N LEU A 49 8.90 -3.37 5.82
CA LEU A 49 9.48 -4.62 5.32
C LEU A 49 8.51 -5.38 4.40
N LEU A 50 7.22 -5.41 4.72
CA LEU A 50 6.19 -6.02 3.87
C LEU A 50 6.14 -5.33 2.49
N ILE A 51 6.12 -3.99 2.46
CA ILE A 51 6.14 -3.22 1.21
C ILE A 51 7.40 -3.51 0.41
N LEU A 52 8.57 -3.38 1.02
CA LEU A 52 9.85 -3.48 0.31
C LEU A 52 10.08 -4.88 -0.24
N ASN A 53 9.72 -5.92 0.52
CA ASN A 53 9.80 -7.29 0.02
C ASN A 53 8.75 -7.56 -1.07
N SER A 54 7.59 -6.90 -1.05
CA SER A 54 6.59 -7.01 -2.12
C SER A 54 7.05 -6.41 -3.47
N ILE A 55 8.07 -5.56 -3.45
CA ILE A 55 8.70 -5.04 -4.68
C ILE A 55 9.55 -6.13 -5.32
N LYS A 56 10.27 -6.93 -4.52
CA LYS A 56 11.09 -8.06 -5.01
C LYS A 56 10.25 -9.27 -5.39
N ASP A 57 9.27 -9.58 -4.56
CA ASP A 57 8.39 -10.72 -4.69
C ASP A 57 6.95 -10.24 -4.51
N PRO A 58 6.20 -10.02 -5.60
CA PRO A 58 4.81 -9.57 -5.55
C PRO A 58 3.91 -10.46 -4.68
N SER A 59 4.25 -11.74 -4.53
CA SER A 59 3.50 -12.72 -3.73
C SER A 59 3.91 -12.73 -2.26
N TYR A 60 4.91 -11.94 -1.85
CA TYR A 60 5.41 -11.87 -0.47
C TYR A 60 4.31 -11.56 0.58
N PRO A 61 3.37 -10.63 0.34
CA PRO A 61 2.30 -10.37 1.30
C PRO A 61 1.39 -11.59 1.52
N GLU A 62 1.01 -12.29 0.45
CA GLU A 62 0.18 -13.51 0.54
C GLU A 62 0.93 -14.61 1.29
N LYS A 63 2.23 -14.81 1.02
CA LYS A 63 3.06 -15.79 1.76
C LYS A 63 3.08 -15.46 3.25
N THR A 64 3.31 -14.19 3.59
CA THR A 64 3.34 -13.72 4.98
C THR A 64 2.00 -13.94 5.70
N GLU A 65 0.88 -13.70 5.02
CA GLU A 65 -0.47 -13.94 5.57
C GLU A 65 -0.71 -15.43 5.82
N LEU A 66 -0.37 -16.30 4.86
CA LEU A 66 -0.51 -17.75 5.00
C LEU A 66 0.35 -18.30 6.14
N GLU A 67 1.59 -17.81 6.29
CA GLU A 67 2.46 -18.15 7.42
C GLU A 67 1.89 -17.69 8.77
N ASN A 68 1.32 -16.48 8.81
CA ASN A 68 0.61 -15.97 10.00
C ASN A 68 -0.60 -16.85 10.35
N MET A 69 -1.38 -17.27 9.36
CA MET A 69 -2.52 -18.17 9.56
C MET A 69 -2.08 -19.52 10.13
N ILE A 70 -0.98 -20.09 9.62
CA ILE A 70 -0.41 -21.34 10.15
C ILE A 70 -0.04 -21.16 11.64
N ARG A 71 0.72 -20.10 11.97
CA ARG A 71 1.10 -19.80 13.37
C ARG A 71 -0.12 -19.58 14.27
N TYR A 72 -1.15 -18.92 13.76
CA TYR A 72 -2.40 -18.69 14.48
C TYR A 72 -3.09 -20.02 14.82
N TYR A 73 -3.26 -20.91 13.84
CA TYR A 73 -3.90 -22.22 14.06
C TYR A 73 -3.05 -23.13 14.96
N ASP A 74 -1.72 -23.10 14.83
CA ASP A 74 -0.81 -23.83 15.72
C ASP A 74 -1.01 -23.39 17.18
N ARG A 75 -1.04 -22.08 17.43
CA ARG A 75 -1.29 -21.53 18.78
C ARG A 75 -2.71 -21.84 19.27
N LEU A 76 -3.70 -21.75 18.39
CA LEU A 76 -5.09 -22.02 18.71
C LEU A 76 -5.30 -23.47 19.14
N LYS A 77 -4.63 -24.42 18.47
CA LYS A 77 -4.59 -25.84 18.86
C LYS A 77 -4.02 -26.05 20.25
N THR A 78 -2.95 -25.33 20.62
CA THR A 78 -2.37 -25.39 21.97
C THR A 78 -3.34 -24.85 23.04
N LEU A 79 -4.04 -23.75 22.75
CA LEU A 79 -4.97 -23.12 23.69
C LEU A 79 -6.31 -23.86 23.80
N ARG A 80 -6.75 -24.52 22.73
CA ARG A 80 -8.05 -25.21 22.65
C ARG A 80 -7.86 -26.59 22.00
N PRO A 81 -7.44 -27.61 22.76
CA PRO A 81 -7.18 -28.94 22.22
C PRO A 81 -8.38 -29.59 21.52
N LEU A 82 -9.61 -29.26 21.96
CA LEU A 82 -10.86 -29.78 21.40
C LEU A 82 -11.08 -29.44 19.91
N ILE A 83 -10.41 -28.41 19.40
CA ILE A 83 -10.49 -28.01 17.98
C ILE A 83 -9.24 -28.41 17.18
N SER A 84 -8.35 -29.24 17.75
CA SER A 84 -7.10 -29.64 17.10
C SER A 84 -7.32 -30.22 15.71
N GLY A 85 -8.30 -31.11 15.52
CA GLY A 85 -8.57 -31.73 14.21
C GLY A 85 -8.94 -30.70 13.14
N TYR A 86 -9.75 -29.70 13.49
CA TYR A 86 -10.09 -28.59 12.61
C TYR A 86 -8.86 -27.72 12.32
N ALA A 87 -8.08 -27.37 13.35
CA ALA A 87 -6.86 -26.58 13.18
C ALA A 87 -5.84 -27.28 12.27
N ASP A 88 -5.63 -28.60 12.45
CA ASP A 88 -4.73 -29.41 11.63
C ASP A 88 -5.18 -29.42 10.15
N GLU A 89 -6.48 -29.52 9.89
CA GLU A 89 -7.04 -29.42 8.53
C GLU A 89 -6.77 -28.05 7.90
N GLN A 90 -7.01 -26.96 8.64
CA GLN A 90 -6.77 -25.60 8.15
C GLN A 90 -5.28 -25.35 7.89
N ILE A 91 -4.39 -25.85 8.75
CA ILE A 91 -2.93 -25.77 8.55
C ILE A 91 -2.54 -26.52 7.28
N ALA A 92 -3.05 -27.73 7.06
CA ALA A 92 -2.74 -28.51 5.88
C ALA A 92 -3.17 -27.79 4.59
N LYS A 93 -4.40 -27.26 4.54
CA LYS A 93 -4.89 -26.45 3.40
C LYS A 93 -4.03 -25.22 3.16
N THR A 94 -3.68 -24.51 4.23
CA THR A 94 -2.87 -23.29 4.17
C THR A 94 -1.46 -23.57 3.65
N LYS A 95 -0.83 -24.68 4.09
CA LYS A 95 0.48 -25.13 3.59
C LYS A 95 0.47 -25.48 2.11
N VAL A 96 -0.58 -26.15 1.62
CA VAL A 96 -0.74 -26.44 0.19
C VAL A 96 -0.79 -25.13 -0.61
N ARG A 97 -1.60 -24.17 -0.16
CA ARG A 97 -1.69 -22.85 -0.80
C ARG A 97 -0.36 -22.09 -0.77
N LEU A 98 0.34 -22.10 0.37
CA LEU A 98 1.66 -21.47 0.51
C LEU A 98 2.66 -22.06 -0.49
N ASN A 99 2.64 -23.39 -0.68
CA ASN A 99 3.52 -24.05 -1.65
C ASN A 99 3.19 -23.65 -3.10
N ILE A 100 1.90 -23.52 -3.45
CA ILE A 100 1.48 -23.05 -4.78
C ILE A 100 2.02 -21.64 -5.04
N VAL A 101 1.78 -20.71 -4.11
CA VAL A 101 2.18 -19.30 -4.23
C VAL A 101 3.72 -19.15 -4.23
N SER A 102 4.43 -20.01 -3.48
CA SER A 102 5.90 -19.98 -3.41
C SER A 102 6.59 -20.45 -4.69
N ASN A 103 5.95 -21.31 -5.48
CA ASN A 103 6.50 -21.85 -6.72
C ASN A 103 6.07 -21.08 -7.98
N GLN A 104 5.29 -20.00 -7.83
CA GLN A 104 4.95 -19.14 -8.97
C GLN A 104 6.20 -18.42 -9.48
N LYS A 105 6.41 -18.44 -10.81
CA LYS A 105 7.49 -17.66 -11.43
C LYS A 105 7.21 -16.17 -11.26
N ILE A 106 8.15 -15.47 -10.65
CA ILE A 106 8.11 -14.01 -10.57
C ILE A 106 8.47 -13.47 -11.96
N THR A 107 7.52 -12.79 -12.60
CA THR A 107 7.79 -12.03 -13.82
C THR A 107 8.32 -10.65 -13.46
N PRO A 108 9.41 -10.18 -14.08
CA PRO A 108 9.90 -8.82 -13.89
C PRO A 108 8.83 -7.83 -14.36
N PHE A 109 8.53 -6.84 -13.52
CA PHE A 109 7.70 -5.69 -13.90
C PHE A 109 8.60 -4.61 -14.52
N TYR A 110 8.21 -4.11 -15.69
CA TYR A 110 8.88 -2.98 -16.34
C TYR A 110 7.96 -1.77 -16.29
N ASP A 111 8.50 -0.61 -15.92
CA ASP A 111 7.76 0.65 -15.94
C ASP A 111 7.37 0.99 -17.38
N GLY A 112 6.09 1.29 -17.60
CA GLY A 112 5.55 1.67 -18.89
C GLY A 112 5.66 3.18 -19.12
N GLN A 113 5.93 3.61 -20.35
CA GLN A 113 6.04 5.03 -20.68
C GLN A 113 4.67 5.73 -20.74
N GLU A 114 3.58 4.97 -20.79
CA GLU A 114 2.22 5.48 -20.98
C GLU A 114 1.78 6.44 -19.88
N PHE A 115 2.22 6.22 -18.64
CA PHE A 115 1.93 7.14 -17.54
C PHE A 115 2.67 8.48 -17.69
N ASP A 116 3.93 8.43 -18.13
CA ASP A 116 4.74 9.62 -18.35
C ASP A 116 4.16 10.46 -19.47
N ASP A 117 3.86 9.81 -20.60
CA ASP A 117 3.26 10.45 -21.75
C ASP A 117 1.93 11.12 -21.37
N ALA A 118 1.08 10.46 -20.59
CA ALA A 118 -0.18 11.04 -20.11
C ALA A 118 0.03 12.27 -19.20
N ILE A 119 1.03 12.26 -18.33
CA ILE A 119 1.38 13.42 -17.49
C ILE A 119 1.90 14.57 -18.36
N PHE A 120 2.80 14.30 -19.31
CA PHE A 120 3.33 15.32 -20.21
C PHE A 120 2.23 15.90 -21.10
N ASP A 121 1.41 15.06 -21.70
CA ASP A 121 0.30 15.49 -22.55
C ASP A 121 -0.71 16.34 -21.76
N LEU A 122 -0.93 16.03 -20.48
CA LEU A 122 -1.76 16.84 -19.59
C LEU A 122 -1.09 18.18 -19.24
N ALA A 123 0.22 18.18 -18.96
CA ALA A 123 0.98 19.38 -18.63
C ALA A 123 1.09 20.35 -19.82
N TYR A 124 1.24 19.82 -21.04
CA TYR A 124 1.27 20.59 -22.29
C TYR A 124 -0.12 20.91 -22.85
N GLY A 125 -1.19 20.48 -22.18
CA GLY A 125 -2.57 20.79 -22.56
C GLY A 125 -3.08 20.06 -23.79
N LYS A 126 -2.42 18.97 -24.22
CA LYS A 126 -2.91 18.10 -25.30
C LYS A 126 -4.14 17.29 -24.89
N ILE A 127 -4.25 16.96 -23.59
CA ILE A 127 -5.42 16.30 -23.00
C ILE A 127 -5.96 17.12 -21.84
N LEU A 128 -7.26 17.03 -21.56
CA LEU A 128 -7.89 17.79 -20.46
C LEU A 128 -7.70 17.13 -19.10
N SER A 129 -7.80 15.81 -19.09
CA SER A 129 -7.66 14.99 -17.89
C SER A 129 -7.44 13.54 -18.26
N PHE A 130 -6.94 12.76 -17.30
CA PHE A 130 -6.97 11.30 -17.40
C PHE A 130 -7.30 10.70 -16.03
N VAL A 131 -7.71 9.43 -16.05
CA VAL A 131 -8.05 8.65 -14.88
C VAL A 131 -7.12 7.44 -14.81
N PHE A 132 -6.47 7.25 -13.67
CA PHE A 132 -5.65 6.08 -13.36
C PHE A 132 -6.39 5.22 -12.34
N HIS A 133 -6.94 4.09 -12.79
CA HIS A 133 -7.68 3.18 -11.93
C HIS A 133 -6.73 2.33 -11.10
N LEU A 134 -6.91 2.39 -9.78
CA LEU A 134 -6.20 1.56 -8.81
C LEU A 134 -6.97 0.26 -8.54
N LYS A 135 -8.31 0.35 -8.53
CA LYS A 135 -9.21 -0.79 -8.38
C LYS A 135 -10.53 -0.52 -9.09
N LYS A 136 -10.78 -1.21 -10.20
CA LYS A 136 -11.98 -1.03 -11.01
C LYS A 136 -13.24 -1.49 -10.28
N SER A 137 -13.15 -2.60 -9.57
CA SER A 137 -14.31 -3.22 -8.88
C SER A 137 -14.97 -2.29 -7.87
N SER A 138 -14.20 -1.44 -7.17
CA SER A 138 -14.71 -0.43 -6.24
C SER A 138 -14.71 0.99 -6.80
N ASN A 139 -14.38 1.17 -8.09
CA ASN A 139 -14.23 2.48 -8.72
C ASN A 139 -13.24 3.41 -7.96
N LEU A 140 -12.18 2.84 -7.40
CA LEU A 140 -11.08 3.57 -6.77
C LEU A 140 -10.09 4.02 -7.86
N TYR A 141 -9.94 5.33 -8.03
CA TYR A 141 -9.06 5.89 -9.03
C TYR A 141 -8.47 7.24 -8.63
N LEU A 142 -7.38 7.59 -9.29
CA LEU A 142 -6.79 8.92 -9.30
C LEU A 142 -7.18 9.65 -10.58
N LYS A 143 -7.84 10.80 -10.45
CA LYS A 143 -8.14 11.70 -11.57
C LYS A 143 -7.16 12.86 -11.59
N PHE A 144 -6.53 13.05 -12.74
CA PHE A 144 -5.56 14.10 -13.00
C PHE A 144 -6.18 15.12 -13.92
N LYS A 145 -6.06 16.40 -13.58
CA LYS A 145 -6.49 17.52 -14.44
C LYS A 145 -5.56 18.70 -14.27
N CYS A 146 -5.35 19.46 -15.34
CA CYS A 146 -4.66 20.74 -15.25
C CYS A 146 -5.66 21.87 -15.01
N ASN A 147 -5.30 22.79 -14.12
CA ASN A 147 -5.99 24.07 -13.98
C ASN A 147 -4.96 25.19 -13.85
N LYS A 148 -4.86 26.02 -14.89
CA LYS A 148 -3.76 26.97 -15.06
C LYS A 148 -2.42 26.20 -14.92
N ASN A 149 -1.51 26.70 -14.11
CA ASN A 149 -0.19 26.09 -13.90
C ASN A 149 -0.16 25.07 -12.75
N ASN A 150 -1.28 24.40 -12.45
CA ASN A 150 -1.35 23.41 -11.39
C ASN A 150 -1.96 22.11 -11.89
N LEU A 151 -1.27 21.00 -11.63
CA LEU A 151 -1.82 19.66 -11.69
C LEU A 151 -2.66 19.41 -10.45
N ILE A 152 -3.92 19.04 -10.65
CA ILE A 152 -4.85 18.65 -9.59
C ILE A 152 -5.01 17.13 -9.65
N ILE A 153 -4.62 16.47 -8.58
CA ILE A 153 -4.75 15.03 -8.39
C ILE A 153 -5.89 14.81 -7.42
N SER A 154 -6.96 14.12 -7.84
CA SER A 154 -8.13 13.83 -7.00
C SER A 154 -8.29 12.33 -6.83
N ILE A 155 -8.66 11.86 -5.64
CA ILE A 155 -8.85 10.44 -5.35
C ILE A 155 -10.28 10.16 -4.90
N THR A 156 -10.90 9.11 -5.45
CA THR A 156 -12.23 8.65 -5.04
C THR A 156 -12.19 7.81 -3.77
N PRO A 157 -13.25 7.87 -2.94
CA PRO A 157 -13.42 6.96 -1.82
C PRO A 157 -13.50 5.50 -2.29
N ASP A 158 -13.06 4.58 -1.43
CA ASP A 158 -12.89 3.15 -1.74
C ASP A 158 -13.85 2.23 -0.98
N GLU A 159 -14.53 2.72 0.06
CA GLU A 159 -15.52 1.96 0.82
C GLU A 159 -16.92 2.53 0.65
N GLN A 160 -17.92 1.65 0.77
CA GLN A 160 -19.34 1.99 0.64
C GLN A 160 -20.13 1.45 1.85
N ILE A 161 -20.90 2.33 2.51
CA ILE A 161 -21.93 1.96 3.48
C ILE A 161 -23.27 2.45 2.94
N GLY A 162 -24.18 1.52 2.64
CA GLY A 162 -25.43 1.84 1.95
C GLY A 162 -25.16 2.44 0.57
N ASN A 163 -25.58 3.68 0.35
CA ASN A 163 -25.34 4.43 -0.90
C ASN A 163 -24.21 5.46 -0.77
N GLU A 164 -23.55 5.57 0.38
CA GLU A 164 -22.50 6.55 0.63
C GLU A 164 -21.13 5.92 0.50
N MET A 165 -20.27 6.53 -0.33
CA MET A 165 -18.86 6.19 -0.37
C MET A 165 -18.06 7.07 0.59
N PHE A 166 -17.11 6.48 1.32
CA PHE A 166 -16.28 7.21 2.27
C PHE A 166 -14.87 6.63 2.36
N PHE A 167 -13.94 7.43 2.89
CA PHE A 167 -12.62 6.95 3.30
C PHE A 167 -12.61 6.58 4.79
N PRO A 168 -12.03 5.43 5.17
CA PRO A 168 -11.70 5.11 6.57
C PRO A 168 -10.87 6.18 7.26
N LYS A 169 -10.97 6.26 8.59
CA LYS A 169 -10.27 7.29 9.39
C LYS A 169 -8.75 7.24 9.21
N ASP A 170 -8.17 6.05 9.13
CA ASP A 170 -6.73 5.87 8.94
C ASP A 170 -6.29 6.28 7.52
N LYS A 171 -7.01 5.87 6.47
CA LYS A 171 -6.77 6.31 5.09
C LYS A 171 -6.88 7.83 4.95
N LYS A 172 -7.87 8.47 5.62
CA LYS A 172 -7.99 9.94 5.70
C LYS A 172 -6.76 10.59 6.33
N ARG A 173 -6.19 10.01 7.40
CA ARG A 173 -4.99 10.53 8.06
C ARG A 173 -3.79 10.45 7.13
N LEU A 174 -3.60 9.32 6.46
CA LEU A 174 -2.49 9.09 5.53
C LEU A 174 -2.58 10.00 4.30
N LEU A 175 -3.75 10.13 3.68
CA LEU A 175 -3.94 11.08 2.57
C LEU A 175 -3.59 12.52 2.98
N LYS A 176 -3.97 12.94 4.19
CA LYS A 176 -3.61 14.26 4.72
C LYS A 176 -2.11 14.43 4.93
N SER A 177 -1.40 13.41 5.41
CA SER A 177 0.06 13.48 5.57
C SER A 177 0.79 13.53 4.22
N LEU A 178 0.18 13.03 3.15
CA LEU A 178 0.65 13.20 1.77
C LEU A 178 0.32 14.59 1.17
N GLY A 179 -0.37 15.46 1.91
CA GLY A 179 -0.74 16.81 1.46
C GLY A 179 -2.09 16.90 0.75
N PHE A 180 -2.86 15.82 0.67
CA PHE A 180 -4.22 15.89 0.16
C PHE A 180 -5.14 16.62 1.12
N LYS A 181 -6.03 17.45 0.56
CA LYS A 181 -7.06 18.19 1.29
C LYS A 181 -8.43 17.66 0.90
N ARG A 182 -9.28 17.43 1.90
CA ARG A 182 -10.68 17.05 1.68
C ARG A 182 -11.40 18.20 0.97
N ASN A 183 -12.17 17.90 -0.06
CA ASN A 183 -13.08 18.88 -0.63
C ASN A 183 -14.25 19.11 0.35
N LYS A 184 -14.60 20.38 0.61
CA LYS A 184 -15.71 20.72 1.51
C LYS A 184 -17.08 20.27 1.00
N THR A 185 -17.23 20.11 -0.32
CA THR A 185 -18.53 19.83 -0.96
C THR A 185 -18.68 18.39 -1.44
N LYS A 186 -17.61 17.60 -1.46
CA LYS A 186 -17.60 16.22 -1.99
C LYS A 186 -16.68 15.34 -1.14
N GLU A 187 -17.03 14.07 -0.96
CA GLU A 187 -16.22 13.07 -0.23
C GLU A 187 -14.97 12.60 -1.00
N TYR A 188 -14.27 13.51 -1.68
CA TYR A 188 -12.98 13.20 -2.30
C TYR A 188 -11.86 14.05 -1.73
N PHE A 189 -10.64 13.51 -1.83
CA PHE A 189 -9.42 14.20 -1.45
C PHE A 189 -8.72 14.72 -2.71
N GLN A 190 -8.13 15.91 -2.62
CA GLN A 190 -7.39 16.50 -3.73
C GLN A 190 -6.05 17.08 -3.28
N LEU A 191 -5.04 16.91 -4.13
CA LEU A 191 -3.73 17.52 -4.01
C LEU A 191 -3.52 18.46 -5.19
N LYS A 192 -2.89 19.61 -4.93
CA LYS A 192 -2.47 20.57 -5.95
C LYS A 192 -0.95 20.55 -6.03
N PHE A 193 -0.44 20.30 -7.23
CA PHE A 193 0.98 20.27 -7.54
C PHE A 193 1.29 21.37 -8.56
N SER A 194 2.29 22.21 -8.28
CA SER A 194 2.68 23.32 -9.17
C SER A 194 3.46 22.81 -10.36
N LEU A 195 3.08 23.22 -11.57
CA LEU A 195 3.79 22.89 -12.82
C LEU A 195 4.83 23.94 -13.22
N THR A 196 5.08 24.96 -12.38
CA THR A 196 5.96 26.10 -12.69
C THR A 196 7.41 25.70 -13.01
N SER A 197 7.86 24.54 -12.56
CA SER A 197 9.18 23.98 -12.88
C SER A 197 9.08 22.52 -13.28
N PHE A 198 8.00 22.15 -13.97
CA PHE A 198 7.77 20.80 -14.44
C PHE A 198 8.82 20.40 -15.47
N LYS A 199 9.59 19.35 -15.18
CA LYS A 199 10.67 18.81 -16.04
C LYS A 199 10.47 17.34 -16.35
N ASP A 200 9.98 16.59 -15.38
CA ASP A 200 9.72 15.17 -15.48
C ASP A 200 8.49 14.79 -14.64
N ALA A 201 7.97 13.59 -14.88
CA ALA A 201 6.83 13.04 -14.16
C ALA A 201 7.20 12.41 -12.81
N GLN A 202 8.49 12.39 -12.41
CA GLN A 202 8.97 11.66 -11.23
C GLN A 202 8.33 12.14 -9.92
N PRO A 203 8.13 13.45 -9.67
CA PRO A 203 7.38 13.91 -8.49
C PRO A 203 5.95 13.38 -8.47
N VAL A 204 5.29 13.30 -9.63
CA VAL A 204 3.92 12.80 -9.73
C VAL A 204 3.89 11.28 -9.51
N LYS A 205 4.81 10.53 -10.13
CA LYS A 205 4.97 9.08 -9.86
C LYS A 205 5.16 8.83 -8.37
N THR A 206 5.99 9.63 -7.71
CA THR A 206 6.24 9.49 -6.27
C THR A 206 4.97 9.70 -5.45
N ILE A 207 4.13 10.69 -5.80
CA ILE A 207 2.83 10.88 -5.16
C ILE A 207 1.93 9.65 -5.38
N VAL A 208 1.87 9.14 -6.60
CA VAL A 208 1.05 7.95 -6.94
C VAL A 208 1.55 6.70 -6.20
N SER A 209 2.86 6.46 -6.18
CA SER A 209 3.48 5.34 -5.45
C SER A 209 3.17 5.42 -3.96
N ARG A 210 3.26 6.60 -3.35
CA ARG A 210 2.90 6.77 -1.93
C ARG A 210 1.41 6.54 -1.67
N VAL A 211 0.53 6.92 -2.60
CA VAL A 211 -0.89 6.56 -2.50
C VAL A 211 -1.06 5.03 -2.55
N ILE A 212 -0.41 4.36 -3.49
CA ILE A 212 -0.51 2.90 -3.67
C ILE A 212 0.05 2.15 -2.45
N TYR A 213 1.26 2.47 -2.02
CA TYR A 213 1.98 1.70 -1.01
C TYR A 213 1.71 2.17 0.42
N ASP A 214 1.58 3.48 0.67
CA ASP A 214 1.37 3.99 2.03
C ASP A 214 -0.12 4.03 2.43
N VAL A 215 -1.04 4.24 1.49
CA VAL A 215 -2.48 4.45 1.79
C VAL A 215 -3.32 3.20 1.57
N PHE A 216 -3.20 2.57 0.39
CA PHE A 216 -4.08 1.46 0.01
C PHE A 216 -3.42 0.10 0.10
N TYR A 217 -2.09 0.02 0.22
CA TYR A 217 -1.33 -1.22 0.15
C TYR A 217 -1.54 -1.95 -1.20
N ARG A 218 -0.46 -2.35 -1.86
CA ARG A 218 -0.54 -2.94 -3.22
C ARG A 218 -1.47 -4.17 -3.30
N ASN A 219 -1.55 -4.95 -2.22
CA ASN A 219 -2.38 -6.16 -2.16
C ASN A 219 -3.89 -5.88 -2.05
N GLU A 220 -4.34 -4.67 -1.72
CA GLU A 220 -5.78 -4.32 -1.73
C GLU A 220 -6.25 -3.89 -3.14
N LEU A 221 -5.32 -3.64 -4.06
CA LEU A 221 -5.55 -3.08 -5.39
C LEU A 221 -5.59 -4.15 -6.48
N ASP A 222 -6.10 -3.77 -7.66
CA ASP A 222 -6.07 -4.67 -8.81
C ASP A 222 -4.62 -4.79 -9.33
N THR A 223 -4.22 -6.01 -9.70
CA THR A 223 -2.87 -6.27 -10.25
C THR A 223 -2.64 -5.54 -11.57
N GLU A 224 -3.70 -5.38 -12.36
CA GLU A 224 -3.70 -4.62 -13.61
C GLU A 224 -4.41 -3.27 -13.41
N THR A 225 -3.65 -2.19 -13.52
CA THR A 225 -4.19 -0.83 -13.52
C THR A 225 -4.53 -0.38 -14.93
N THR A 226 -5.55 0.47 -15.08
CA THR A 226 -5.88 1.05 -16.39
C THR A 226 -5.84 2.55 -16.39
N LEU A 227 -5.27 3.12 -17.45
CA LEU A 227 -5.24 4.55 -17.72
C LEU A 227 -6.31 4.88 -18.78
N VAL A 228 -7.18 5.85 -18.48
CA VAL A 228 -8.24 6.34 -19.39
C VAL A 228 -8.03 7.81 -19.66
N ILE A 229 -7.73 8.16 -20.91
CA ILE A 229 -7.48 9.54 -21.36
C ILE A 229 -8.80 10.21 -21.76
N GLN A 230 -9.02 11.44 -21.31
CA GLN A 230 -10.13 12.30 -21.75
C GLN A 230 -9.57 13.42 -22.65
N SER A 231 -9.78 13.27 -23.95
CA SER A 231 -9.35 14.22 -24.99
C SER A 231 -10.39 15.31 -25.26
N ASN A 232 -9.96 16.43 -25.83
CA ASN A 232 -10.86 17.43 -26.39
C ASN A 232 -11.61 16.85 -27.59
N PHE A 233 -12.92 17.09 -27.68
CA PHE A 233 -13.66 17.12 -28.93
C PHE A 233 -13.75 18.57 -29.41
#